data_AF-A0A7S2IAX1-F1
#
_entry.id   AF-A0A7S2IAX1-F1
#
_cell.length_a   1.000
_cell.length_b   1.000
_cell.length_c   1.000
_cell.angle_alpha   90.00
_cell.angle_beta   90.00
_cell.angle_gamma   90.00
#
_symmetry.space_group_name_H-M   'P 1'
#
loop_
_entity.id
_entity.type
_entity.pdbx_description
1 polymer ?
#
loop_
_entity_poly.entity_id
_entity_poly.type
_entity_poly.pdbx_seq_one_letter_code
_entity_poly.pdbx_strand_id
1 'polypeptide(L)'
;TPTLWERKGNVPALTRLIQAYLGKGAADLVAQNHLLGMLGVFQKLISSRANEVSAFDLLCSLTMYVAPESIQPNLRDIFQIVLMRLQQSKSPRLVRLVTQWFALYIGKFGPQSYLDQLNAIQAGLGLMLL
;
A
#
# COMPACT_ATOMS: atom_id res chain seq x y z
N THR A 1 11.95 -14.24 -9.72
CA THR A 1 10.87 -14.08 -8.70
C THR A 1 9.61 -13.33 -9.15
N PRO A 2 9.50 -12.66 -10.32
CA PRO A 2 8.22 -12.09 -10.81
C PRO A 2 7.17 -13.10 -11.28
N THR A 3 7.60 -14.31 -11.68
CA THR A 3 6.79 -15.34 -12.37
C THR A 3 5.65 -15.91 -11.52
N LEU A 4 5.82 -16.00 -10.20
CA LEU A 4 4.79 -16.53 -9.30
C LEU A 4 3.54 -15.63 -9.25
N TRP A 5 3.71 -14.33 -9.47
CA TRP A 5 2.65 -13.31 -9.45
C TRP A 5 2.00 -13.08 -10.82
N GLU A 6 2.43 -13.80 -11.87
CA GLU A 6 1.82 -13.74 -13.22
C GLU A 6 0.60 -14.66 -13.32
N ARG A 7 0.61 -15.77 -12.58
CA ARG A 7 -0.52 -16.69 -12.52
C ARG A 7 -1.62 -16.09 -11.65
N LYS A 8 -2.71 -15.64 -12.27
CA LYS A 8 -3.87 -15.03 -11.58
C LYS A 8 -4.37 -15.85 -10.39
N GLY A 9 -4.40 -17.18 -10.51
CA GLY A 9 -4.83 -18.08 -9.43
C GLY A 9 -3.94 -18.06 -8.18
N ASN A 10 -2.67 -17.67 -8.31
CA ASN A 10 -1.74 -17.60 -7.20
C ASN A 10 -1.89 -16.32 -6.38
N VAL A 11 -2.37 -15.23 -6.98
CA VAL A 11 -2.34 -13.88 -6.39
C VAL A 11 -3.03 -13.84 -5.01
N PRO A 12 -4.26 -14.35 -4.82
CA PRO A 12 -4.91 -14.28 -3.51
C PRO A 12 -4.16 -15.07 -2.42
N ALA A 13 -3.65 -16.26 -2.77
CA ALA A 13 -2.95 -17.14 -1.84
C ALA A 13 -1.60 -16.55 -1.42
N LEU A 14 -0.83 -16.02 -2.38
CA LEU A 14 0.46 -15.39 -2.12
C LEU A 14 0.30 -14.10 -1.32
N THR A 15 -0.71 -13.28 -1.61
CA THR A 15 -1.02 -12.09 -0.81
C THR A 15 -1.29 -12.52 0.63
N ARG A 16 -2.20 -13.48 0.86
CA ARG A 16 -2.54 -13.96 2.21
C ARG A 16 -1.32 -14.51 2.95
N LEU A 17 -0.43 -15.20 2.25
CA LEU A 17 0.82 -15.70 2.82
C LEU A 17 1.74 -14.57 3.31
N ILE A 18 1.93 -13.52 2.50
CA ILE A 18 2.72 -12.34 2.90
C ILE A 18 2.09 -11.65 4.11
N GLN A 19 0.76 -11.48 4.13
CA GLN A 19 0.07 -10.89 5.28
C GLN A 19 0.31 -11.70 6.56
N ALA A 20 0.28 -13.03 6.48
CA ALA A 20 0.56 -13.90 7.61
C ALA A 20 2.01 -13.76 8.11
N TYR A 21 2.99 -13.71 7.20
CA TYR A 21 4.39 -13.48 7.58
C TYR A 21 4.60 -12.09 8.20
N LEU A 22 4.01 -11.04 7.64
CA LEU A 22 4.06 -9.69 8.22
C LEU A 22 3.46 -9.66 9.63
N GLY A 23 2.32 -10.32 9.84
CA GLY A 23 1.68 -10.41 11.16
C GLY A 23 2.47 -11.21 12.21
N LYS A 24 3.48 -11.99 11.80
CA LYS A 24 4.31 -12.80 12.71
C LYS A 24 5.74 -12.31 12.87
N GLY A 25 6.34 -11.72 11.84
CA GLY A 25 7.76 -11.42 11.79
C GLY A 25 8.11 -10.27 10.87
N ALA A 26 7.34 -9.17 10.89
CA ALA A 26 7.64 -7.99 10.07
C ALA A 26 9.05 -7.44 10.31
N ALA A 27 9.53 -7.43 11.55
CA ALA A 27 10.88 -6.96 11.88
C ALA A 27 11.98 -7.81 11.20
N ASP A 28 11.85 -9.13 11.23
CA ASP A 28 12.80 -10.04 10.58
C ASP A 28 12.78 -9.88 9.06
N LEU A 29 11.60 -9.72 8.46
CA LEU A 29 11.45 -9.48 7.03
C LEU A 29 12.12 -8.17 6.59
N VAL A 30 11.97 -7.11 7.38
CA VAL A 30 12.62 -5.82 7.14
C VAL A 30 14.14 -5.95 7.30
N ALA A 31 14.62 -6.59 8.36
CA ALA A 31 16.05 -6.82 8.60
C ALA A 31 16.72 -7.62 7.47
N GLN A 32 15.96 -8.51 6.83
CA GLN A 32 16.40 -9.29 5.67
C GLN A 32 16.20 -8.56 4.32
N ASN A 33 15.85 -7.27 4.32
CA ASN A 33 15.65 -6.43 3.13
C ASN A 33 14.50 -6.89 2.20
N HIS A 34 13.49 -7.60 2.71
CA HIS A 34 12.34 -8.04 1.90
C HIS A 34 11.31 -6.94 1.66
N LEU A 35 11.37 -5.81 2.37
CA LEU A 35 10.40 -4.72 2.27
C LEU A 35 10.26 -4.18 0.84
N LEU A 36 11.38 -3.88 0.19
CA LEU A 36 11.38 -3.37 -1.18
C LEU A 36 10.78 -4.37 -2.17
N GLY A 37 11.03 -5.67 -1.96
CA GLY A 37 10.42 -6.74 -2.75
C GLY A 37 8.89 -6.76 -2.60
N MET A 38 8.38 -6.61 -1.38
CA MET A 38 6.94 -6.54 -1.10
C MET A 38 6.30 -5.27 -1.69
N LEU A 39 6.99 -4.12 -1.67
CA LEU A 39 6.53 -2.90 -2.32
C LEU A 39 6.50 -3.03 -3.85
N GLY A 40 7.46 -3.72 -4.45
CA GLY A 40 7.44 -4.06 -5.88
C GLY A 40 6.25 -4.97 -6.24
N VAL A 41 5.90 -5.93 -5.37
CA VAL A 41 4.68 -6.74 -5.53
C VAL A 41 3.44 -5.86 -5.46
N PHE A 42 3.34 -4.96 -4.47
CA PHE A 42 2.24 -4.00 -4.37
C PHE A 42 2.09 -3.19 -5.66
N GLN A 43 3.17 -2.61 -6.18
CA GLN A 43 3.18 -1.83 -7.42
C GLN A 43 2.70 -2.66 -8.62
N LYS A 44 3.12 -3.93 -8.72
CA LYS A 44 2.63 -4.85 -9.75
C LYS A 44 1.12 -5.11 -9.62
N LEU A 45 0.63 -5.38 -8.41
CA LEU A 45 -0.79 -5.70 -8.20
C LEU A 45 -1.71 -4.51 -8.46
N ILE A 46 -1.36 -3.31 -7.98
CA ILE A 46 -2.22 -2.13 -8.12
C ILE A 46 -2.36 -1.64 -9.57
N SER A 47 -1.44 -2.03 -10.46
CA SER A 47 -1.52 -1.70 -11.89
C SER A 47 -2.74 -2.31 -12.61
N SER A 48 -3.37 -3.36 -12.04
CA SER A 48 -4.46 -4.12 -12.65
C SER A 48 -5.75 -4.08 -11.83
N ARG A 49 -6.88 -3.75 -12.47
CA ARG A 49 -8.21 -3.75 -11.83
C ARG A 49 -8.58 -5.10 -11.21
N ALA A 50 -8.11 -6.19 -11.80
CA ALA A 50 -8.38 -7.54 -11.31
C ALA A 50 -7.75 -7.80 -9.93
N ASN A 51 -6.63 -7.12 -9.64
CA ASN A 51 -5.80 -7.40 -8.48
C ASN A 51 -5.89 -6.30 -7.40
N GLU A 52 -6.72 -5.27 -7.58
CA GLU A 52 -6.80 -4.11 -6.67
C GLU A 52 -7.08 -4.52 -5.23
N VAL A 53 -7.96 -5.50 -4.98
CA VAL A 53 -8.20 -5.97 -3.60
C VAL A 53 -6.94 -6.56 -2.99
N SER A 54 -6.26 -7.48 -3.69
CA SER A 54 -5.00 -8.05 -3.21
C SER A 54 -3.89 -7.01 -3.02
N ALA A 55 -3.87 -5.96 -3.84
CA ALA A 55 -2.93 -4.85 -3.70
C ALA A 55 -3.18 -4.07 -2.40
N PHE A 56 -4.44 -3.71 -2.13
CA PHE A 56 -4.81 -2.98 -0.92
C PHE A 56 -4.74 -3.85 0.34
N ASP A 57 -5.04 -5.15 0.27
CA ASP A 57 -4.84 -6.07 1.38
C ASP A 57 -3.35 -6.14 1.80
N LEU A 58 -2.45 -6.21 0.82
CA LEU A 58 -1.01 -6.16 1.04
C LEU A 58 -0.58 -4.80 1.61
N LEU A 59 -1.04 -3.71 1.01
CA LEU A 59 -0.69 -2.36 1.44
C LEU A 59 -1.16 -2.08 2.88
N CYS A 60 -2.38 -2.46 3.23
CA CYS A 60 -2.90 -2.35 4.59
C CYS A 60 -2.06 -3.17 5.57
N SER A 61 -1.60 -4.35 5.18
CA SER A 61 -0.78 -5.21 6.05
C SER A 61 0.63 -4.65 6.25
N LEU A 62 1.25 -4.13 5.19
CA LEU A 62 2.52 -3.40 5.30
C LEU A 62 2.37 -2.19 6.23
N THR A 63 1.31 -1.40 6.01
CA THR A 63 0.98 -0.24 6.85
C THR A 63 0.78 -0.65 8.30
N MET A 64 0.09 -1.75 8.58
CA MET A 64 -0.25 -2.21 9.94
C MET A 64 0.95 -2.80 10.68
N TYR A 65 1.74 -3.66 10.04
CA TYR A 65 2.75 -4.48 10.73
C TYR A 65 4.18 -3.97 10.62
N VAL A 66 4.53 -3.19 9.60
CA VAL A 66 5.88 -2.64 9.47
C VAL A 66 6.07 -1.48 10.45
N ALA A 67 7.25 -1.41 11.05
CA ALA A 67 7.63 -0.32 11.95
C ALA A 67 7.62 1.03 11.20
N PRO A 68 7.10 2.12 11.80
CA PRO A 68 7.02 3.43 11.16
C PRO A 68 8.31 3.90 10.50
N GLU A 69 9.44 3.68 11.15
CA GLU A 69 10.76 4.14 10.73
C GLU A 69 11.23 3.40 9.47
N SER A 70 10.81 2.14 9.31
CA SER A 70 11.19 1.32 8.16
C SER A 70 10.36 1.63 6.91
N ILE A 71 9.08 1.99 7.06
CA ILE A 71 8.20 2.28 5.93
C ILE A 71 8.22 3.76 5.51
N GLN A 72 8.56 4.67 6.42
CA GLN A 72 8.60 6.12 6.19
C GLN A 72 9.28 6.54 4.88
N PRO A 73 10.47 6.02 4.53
CA PRO A 73 11.18 6.41 3.31
C PRO A 73 10.38 6.15 2.02
N ASN A 74 9.44 5.22 2.05
CA ASN A 74 8.64 4.82 0.88
C ASN A 74 7.24 5.42 0.86
N LEU A 75 6.81 6.13 1.92
CA LEU A 75 5.44 6.61 2.03
C LEU A 75 5.06 7.56 0.91
N ARG A 76 5.94 8.51 0.56
CA ARG A 76 5.68 9.45 -0.54
C ARG A 76 5.36 8.73 -1.85
N ASP A 77 6.18 7.73 -2.20
CA ASP A 77 6.00 6.97 -3.44
C ASP A 77 4.74 6.11 -3.39
N ILE A 78 4.44 5.51 -2.24
CA ILE A 78 3.20 4.74 -2.02
C ILE A 78 1.98 5.65 -2.25
N PHE A 79 1.94 6.82 -1.62
CA PHE A 79 0.85 7.78 -1.80
C PHE A 79 0.73 8.21 -3.26
N GLN A 80 1.85 8.50 -3.92
CA GLN A 80 1.87 8.89 -5.33
C GLN A 80 1.28 7.79 -6.22
N ILE A 81 1.66 6.53 -6.02
CA ILE A 81 1.13 5.37 -6.76
C ILE A 81 -0.39 5.24 -6.56
N VAL A 82 -0.85 5.34 -5.31
CA VAL A 82 -2.28 5.23 -4.96
C VAL A 82 -3.09 6.35 -5.61
N LEU A 83 -2.62 7.59 -5.53
CA LEU A 83 -3.29 8.76 -6.09
C LEU A 83 -3.30 8.74 -7.62
N MET A 84 -2.18 8.38 -8.26
CA MET A 84 -2.13 8.19 -9.72
C MET A 84 -3.13 7.13 -10.17
N ARG A 85 -3.22 6.01 -9.44
CA ARG A 85 -4.20 4.96 -9.75
C ARG A 85 -5.64 5.46 -9.65
N LEU A 86 -5.93 6.24 -8.62
CA LEU A 86 -7.24 6.85 -8.39
C LEU A 86 -7.61 7.83 -9.51
N GLN A 87 -6.66 8.63 -9.98
CA GLN A 87 -6.85 9.55 -11.12
C GLN A 87 -7.10 8.81 -12.44
N GLN A 88 -6.31 7.78 -12.74
CA GLN A 88 -6.35 7.08 -14.04
C GLN A 88 -7.57 6.17 -14.22
N SER A 89 -8.08 5.57 -13.13
CA SER A 89 -9.00 4.44 -13.25
C SER A 89 -10.05 4.38 -12.14
N LYS A 90 -10.56 5.55 -11.75
CA LYS A 90 -11.56 5.72 -10.70
C LYS A 90 -12.74 4.75 -10.87
N SER A 91 -13.05 4.02 -9.80
CA SER A 91 -14.25 3.19 -9.69
C SER A 91 -14.76 3.24 -8.25
N PRO A 92 -16.06 2.97 -7.99
CA PRO A 92 -16.58 2.93 -6.62
C PRO A 92 -15.82 1.97 -5.71
N ARG A 93 -15.38 0.82 -6.26
CA ARG A 93 -14.57 -0.17 -5.53
C ARG A 93 -13.21 0.39 -5.15
N LEU A 94 -12.50 1.01 -6.10
CA LEU A 94 -11.18 1.58 -5.86
C LEU A 94 -11.25 2.72 -4.85
N VAL A 95 -12.23 3.63 -4.99
CA VAL A 95 -12.46 4.72 -4.03
C VAL A 95 -12.62 4.15 -2.61
N ARG A 96 -13.46 3.12 -2.44
CA ARG A 96 -13.65 2.47 -1.13
C ARG A 96 -12.36 1.90 -0.55
N LEU A 97 -11.55 1.22 -1.36
CA LEU A 97 -10.26 0.64 -0.93
C LEU A 97 -9.26 1.73 -0.51
N VAL A 98 -9.18 2.82 -1.28
CA VAL A 98 -8.33 3.98 -0.96
C VAL A 98 -8.78 4.63 0.33
N THR A 99 -10.08 4.89 0.50
CA THR A 99 -10.64 5.48 1.73
C THR A 99 -10.35 4.60 2.94
N GLN A 100 -10.51 3.28 2.82
CA GLN A 100 -10.19 2.34 3.89
C GLN A 100 -8.70 2.40 4.27
N TRP A 101 -7.80 2.43 3.28
CA TRP A 101 -6.38 2.54 3.54
C TRP A 101 -5.98 3.89 4.14
N PHE A 102 -6.56 4.99 3.67
CA PHE A 102 -6.36 6.31 4.28
C PHE A 102 -6.81 6.34 5.74
N ALA A 103 -7.98 5.76 6.06
CA ALA A 103 -8.45 5.67 7.44
C ALA A 103 -7.48 4.86 8.32
N LEU A 104 -6.95 3.74 7.82
CA LEU A 104 -5.94 2.96 8.52
C LEU A 104 -4.64 3.76 8.73
N TYR A 105 -4.17 4.44 7.68
CA TYR A 105 -2.95 5.26 7.74
C TYR A 105 -3.10 6.40 8.76
N ILE A 106 -4.20 7.15 8.71
CA ILE A 106 -4.50 8.22 9.66
C ILE A 106 -4.60 7.67 11.08
N GLY A 107 -5.25 6.52 11.27
CA GLY A 107 -5.35 5.87 12.59
C GLY A 107 -4.00 5.46 13.17
N LYS A 108 -3.03 5.08 12.33
CA LYS A 108 -1.70 4.64 12.78
C LYS A 108 -0.68 5.79 12.90
N PHE A 109 -0.65 6.70 11.94
CA PHE A 109 0.37 7.75 11.81
C PHE A 109 -0.13 9.15 12.17
N GLY A 110 -1.43 9.31 12.39
CA GLY A 110 -2.07 10.58 12.69
C GLY A 110 -2.44 11.40 11.45
N PRO A 111 -3.38 12.35 11.61
CA PRO A 111 -3.88 13.17 10.51
C PRO A 111 -2.83 14.16 9.97
N GLN A 112 -1.91 14.65 10.81
CA GLN A 112 -0.86 15.57 10.36
C GLN A 112 0.08 14.89 9.37
N SER A 113 0.57 13.69 9.71
CA SER A 113 1.42 12.89 8.81
C SER A 113 0.72 12.64 7.47
N TYR A 114 -0.60 12.40 7.48
CA TYR A 114 -1.39 12.24 6.26
C TYR A 114 -1.38 13.50 5.39
N LEU A 115 -1.65 14.67 5.98
CA LEU A 115 -1.61 15.95 5.27
C LEU A 115 -0.22 16.25 4.72
N ASP A 116 0.84 15.93 5.48
CA ASP A 116 2.22 16.14 5.07
C ASP A 116 2.57 15.28 3.85
N GLN A 117 2.16 13.99 3.83
CA GLN A 117 2.37 13.13 2.66
C GLN A 117 1.65 13.65 1.40
N LEU A 118 0.43 14.18 1.54
CA LEU A 118 -0.31 14.75 0.41
C LEU A 118 0.33 16.05 -0.09
N ASN A 119 0.72 16.94 0.81
CA ASN A 119 1.37 18.21 0.46
C ASN A 119 2.76 17.99 -0.16
N ALA A 120 3.48 16.93 0.23
CA ALA A 120 4.75 16.54 -0.36
C ALA A 120 4.63 16.04 -1.81
N ILE A 121 3.42 15.67 -2.25
CA ILE A 121 3.12 15.31 -3.64
C ILE A 121 2.69 16.55 -4.42
N GLN A 122 1.70 17.28 -3.88
CA GLN A 122 1.23 18.53 -4.44
C GLN A 122 0.68 19.41 -3.31
N ALA A 123 1.20 20.63 -3.20
CA ALA A 123 0.72 21.59 -2.22
C ALA A 123 -0.80 21.82 -2.37
N GLY A 124 -1.53 21.74 -1.25
CA GLY A 124 -2.98 21.96 -1.22
C GLY A 124 -3.82 20.72 -1.57
N LEU A 125 -3.20 19.60 -1.95
CA LEU A 125 -3.94 18.36 -2.27
C LEU A 125 -4.75 17.84 -1.07
N GLY A 126 -4.22 17.98 0.14
CA GLY A 126 -4.93 17.59 1.37
C GLY A 126 -6.26 18.32 1.56
N LEU A 127 -6.32 19.60 1.21
CA LEU A 127 -7.56 20.40 1.31
C LEU A 127 -8.57 20.06 0.21
N MET A 128 -8.12 19.53 -0.94
CA MET A 128 -9.01 19.13 -2.03
C MET A 128 -9.73 17.81 -1.78
N LEU A 129 -9.22 16.99 -0.85
CA LEU A 129 -9.77 15.67 -0.52
C LEU A 129 -10.66 15.67 0.74
N LEU A 130 -10.65 16.77 1.50
CA LEU A 130 -11.54 17.02 2.64
C LEU A 130 -12.85 17.67 2.15
#